data_AF-T0T3Y8-F1
#
_entry.id   AF-T0T3Y8-F1
#
_cell.length_a   1.000
_cell.length_b   1.000
_cell.length_c   1.000
_cell.angle_alpha   90.00
_cell.angle_beta   90.00
_cell.angle_gamma   90.00
#
_symmetry.space_group_name_H-M   'P 1'
#
loop_
_entity.id
_entity.type
_entity.pdbx_description
1 polymer ?
#
loop_
_entity_poly.entity_id
_entity_poly.type
_entity_poly.pdbx_seq_one_letter_code
_entity_poly.pdbx_strand_id
1 'polypeptide(L)'
;MDVDSKENRGRYVTKYFEKGIGQELLENFGKQAYLSSRNLKKPDEDKFYTYETFDYNNSTVLYETEYTSKVYKDGQYFDNHVTYKKIKLDTKE
;
A
#
# COMPACT_ATOMS: atom_id res chain seq x y z
N MET A 1 -12.38 17.95 38.32
CA MET A 1 -11.45 18.16 37.19
C MET A 1 -12.30 18.39 35.96
N ASP A 2 -12.30 19.60 35.41
CA ASP A 2 -13.07 19.94 34.22
C ASP A 2 -12.48 19.22 33.00
N VAL A 3 -13.28 18.38 32.36
CA VAL A 3 -12.84 17.50 31.26
C VAL A 3 -12.60 18.31 29.98
N ASP A 4 -13.24 19.48 29.84
CA ASP A 4 -13.17 20.33 28.65
C ASP A 4 -12.13 21.44 28.73
N SER A 5 -11.31 21.45 29.79
CA SER A 5 -10.24 22.44 29.94
C SER A 5 -9.19 22.31 28.82
N LYS A 6 -8.59 23.45 28.43
CA LYS A 6 -7.62 23.53 27.33
C LYS A 6 -6.41 22.60 27.52
N GLU A 7 -6.02 22.35 28.77
CA GLU A 7 -4.93 21.45 29.16
C GLU A 7 -5.26 19.97 29.01
N ASN A 8 -6.55 19.59 29.01
CA ASN A 8 -7.01 18.19 28.94
C ASN A 8 -7.35 17.71 27.52
N ARG A 9 -7.31 18.61 26.52
CA ARG A 9 -7.70 18.31 25.12
C ARG A 9 -6.93 17.14 24.51
N GLY A 10 -5.62 17.02 24.78
CA GLY A 10 -4.79 15.94 24.26
C GLY A 10 -5.10 14.57 24.88
N ARG A 11 -5.45 14.53 26.17
CA ARG A 11 -5.71 13.28 26.91
C ARG A 11 -6.96 12.56 26.43
N TYR A 12 -7.99 13.33 26.07
CA TYR A 12 -9.23 12.77 25.53
C TYR A 12 -8.95 12.14 24.16
N VAL A 13 -8.27 12.86 23.26
CA VAL A 13 -7.90 12.35 21.94
C VAL A 13 -7.13 11.03 22.04
N THR A 14 -6.04 10.96 22.82
CA THR A 14 -5.27 9.72 22.97
C THR A 14 -6.11 8.55 23.47
N LYS A 15 -6.99 8.76 24.46
CA LYS A 15 -7.85 7.71 25.03
C LYS A 15 -8.81 7.10 24.01
N TYR A 16 -9.42 7.91 23.14
CA TYR A 16 -10.34 7.41 22.11
C TYR A 16 -9.60 6.78 20.93
N PHE A 17 -8.43 7.31 20.57
CA PHE A 17 -7.58 6.72 19.53
C PHE A 17 -7.05 5.34 19.96
N GLU A 18 -6.54 5.19 21.18
CA GLU A 18 -6.05 3.90 21.68
C GLU A 18 -7.15 2.85 21.79
N LYS A 19 -8.35 3.24 22.27
CA LYS A 19 -9.47 2.31 22.44
C LYS A 19 -10.04 1.81 21.11
N GLY A 20 -10.17 2.69 20.11
CA GLY A 20 -10.67 2.32 18.79
C GLY A 20 -9.65 1.52 18.00
N ILE A 21 -8.42 2.04 17.88
CA ILE A 21 -7.36 1.44 17.07
C ILE A 21 -6.90 0.11 17.64
N GLY A 22 -6.70 0.01 18.96
CA GLY A 22 -6.21 -1.23 19.58
C GLY A 22 -7.18 -2.39 19.42
N GLN A 23 -8.47 -2.13 19.62
CA GLN A 23 -9.50 -3.17 19.54
C GLN A 23 -9.84 -3.53 18.10
N GLU A 24 -9.98 -2.56 17.19
CA GLU A 24 -10.21 -2.82 15.77
C GLU A 24 -9.00 -3.49 15.11
N LEU A 25 -7.76 -3.12 15.47
CA LEU A 25 -6.57 -3.80 14.97
C LEU A 25 -6.51 -5.24 15.47
N LEU A 26 -6.65 -5.49 16.77
CA LEU A 26 -6.62 -6.87 17.31
C LEU A 26 -7.72 -7.73 16.71
N GLU A 27 -8.95 -7.21 16.63
CA GLU A 27 -10.09 -7.95 16.12
C GLU A 27 -10.01 -8.19 14.61
N ASN A 28 -9.36 -7.32 13.84
CA ASN A 28 -9.21 -7.48 12.40
C ASN A 28 -7.87 -8.09 11.98
N PHE A 29 -6.91 -8.23 12.89
CA PHE A 29 -5.62 -8.87 12.64
C PHE A 29 -5.86 -10.33 12.22
N GLY A 30 -5.55 -10.67 10.98
CA GLY A 30 -5.67 -12.04 10.46
C GLY A 30 -7.05 -12.43 9.90
N LYS A 31 -8.13 -11.67 10.15
CA LYS A 31 -9.44 -11.94 9.51
C LYS A 31 -9.37 -11.81 7.98
N GLN A 32 -8.62 -10.83 7.48
CA GLN A 32 -8.37 -10.67 6.04
C GLN A 32 -7.58 -11.84 5.44
N ALA A 33 -6.68 -12.45 6.21
CA ALA A 33 -5.95 -13.65 5.76
C ALA A 33 -6.87 -14.89 5.72
N TYR A 34 -7.87 -14.98 6.62
CA TYR A 34 -8.87 -16.05 6.64
C TYR A 34 -9.81 -16.02 5.40
N LEU A 35 -10.09 -14.82 4.87
CA LEU A 35 -10.88 -14.65 3.65
C LEU A 35 -10.10 -14.98 2.37
N SER A 36 -8.77 -15.09 2.44
CA SER A 36 -7.99 -15.58 1.32
C SER A 36 -8.14 -17.10 1.22
N SER A 37 -8.63 -17.58 0.08
CA SER A 37 -8.84 -19.02 -0.13
C SER A 37 -7.52 -19.77 0.06
N ARG A 38 -7.47 -20.64 1.08
CA ARG A 38 -6.32 -21.50 1.36
C ARG A 38 -6.07 -22.55 0.27
N ASN A 39 -7.02 -22.74 -0.65
CA ASN A 39 -6.96 -23.69 -1.75
C ASN A 39 -6.52 -23.07 -3.08
N LEU A 40 -6.39 -21.74 -3.16
CA LEU A 40 -5.89 -21.08 -4.37
C LEU A 40 -4.36 -21.02 -4.33
N LYS A 41 -3.71 -21.62 -5.34
CA LYS A 41 -2.29 -21.35 -5.61
C LYS A 41 -2.16 -19.91 -6.09
N LYS A 42 -1.36 -19.11 -5.38
CA LYS A 42 -1.03 -17.75 -5.82
C LYS A 42 -0.04 -17.83 -6.97
N PRO A 43 -0.15 -16.94 -7.98
CA PRO A 43 0.88 -16.82 -8.99
C PRO A 43 2.18 -16.33 -8.34
N ASP A 44 3.30 -16.72 -8.92
CA ASP A 44 4.59 -16.13 -8.60
C ASP A 44 4.65 -14.72 -9.20
N GLU A 45 5.09 -13.74 -8.41
CA GLU A 45 5.08 -12.31 -8.79
C GLU A 45 6.44 -11.68 -8.51
N ASP A 46 7.16 -11.32 -9.58
CA ASP A 46 8.37 -10.53 -9.50
C ASP A 46 8.07 -9.03 -9.65
N LYS A 47 8.70 -8.21 -8.82
CA LYS A 47 8.56 -6.75 -8.84
C LYS A 47 9.93 -6.10 -8.93
N PHE A 48 10.12 -5.26 -9.94
CA PHE A 48 11.34 -4.48 -10.12
C PHE A 48 10.99 -3.04 -10.49
N TYR A 49 11.88 -2.13 -10.14
CA TYR A 49 11.79 -0.72 -10.49
C TYR A 49 12.90 -0.39 -11.48
N THR A 50 12.57 0.33 -12.53
CA THR A 50 13.53 0.81 -13.52
C THR A 50 13.25 2.27 -13.84
N TYR A 51 14.30 2.98 -14.25
CA TYR A 51 14.16 4.30 -14.85
C TYR A 51 14.08 4.23 -16.38
N GLU A 52 14.40 3.06 -16.96
CA GLU A 52 14.40 2.84 -18.40
C GLU A 52 13.00 2.42 -18.89
N THR A 53 12.65 2.86 -20.09
CA THR A 53 11.43 2.40 -20.75
C THR A 53 11.67 1.05 -21.40
N PHE A 54 10.93 0.04 -20.99
CA PHE A 54 10.93 -1.26 -21.67
C PHE A 54 9.91 -1.30 -22.81
N ASP A 55 10.23 -2.03 -23.88
CA ASP A 55 9.28 -2.37 -24.92
C ASP A 55 8.41 -3.54 -24.49
N TYR A 56 7.09 -3.32 -24.45
CA TYR A 56 6.09 -4.31 -24.05
C TYR A 56 5.19 -4.75 -25.22
N ASN A 57 5.52 -4.40 -26.47
CA ASN A 57 4.69 -4.66 -27.66
C ASN A 57 4.30 -6.13 -27.85
N ASN A 58 5.16 -7.07 -27.44
CA ASN A 58 4.93 -8.51 -27.55
C ASN A 58 4.36 -9.15 -26.27
N SER A 59 4.05 -8.35 -25.25
CA SER A 59 3.66 -8.82 -23.93
C SER A 59 2.19 -8.53 -23.63
N THR A 60 1.52 -9.43 -22.91
CA THR A 60 0.14 -9.22 -22.48
C THR A 60 0.12 -8.37 -21.20
N VAL A 61 -0.30 -7.10 -21.32
CA VAL A 61 -0.50 -6.19 -20.18
C VAL A 61 -1.85 -6.50 -19.52
N LEU A 62 -1.81 -6.90 -18.26
CA LEU A 62 -3.00 -7.24 -17.46
C LEU A 62 -3.60 -6.01 -16.77
N TYR A 63 -2.75 -5.06 -16.39
CA TYR A 63 -3.15 -3.86 -15.67
C TYR A 63 -2.12 -2.75 -15.87
N GLU A 64 -2.60 -1.52 -16.00
CA GLU A 64 -1.79 -0.32 -16.14
C GLU A 64 -2.40 0.81 -15.33
N THR A 65 -1.57 1.53 -14.58
CA THR A 65 -1.98 2.73 -13.84
C THR A 65 -0.84 3.72 -13.76
N GLU A 66 -1.18 4.99 -13.74
CA GLU A 66 -0.24 6.10 -13.59
C GLU A 66 -0.49 6.77 -12.25
N TYR A 67 0.60 7.12 -11.56
CA TYR A 67 0.53 7.84 -10.30
C TYR A 67 1.74 8.75 -10.13
N THR A 68 1.54 9.83 -9.37
CA THR A 68 2.62 10.73 -8.98
C THR A 68 3.24 10.23 -7.67
N SER A 69 4.48 9.77 -7.73
CA SER A 69 5.31 9.46 -6.56
C SER A 69 6.10 10.69 -6.12
N LYS A 70 6.54 10.74 -4.86
CA LYS A 70 7.48 11.77 -4.40
C LYS A 70 8.86 11.16 -4.22
N VAL A 71 9.85 11.74 -4.89
CA VAL A 71 11.26 11.33 -4.78
C VAL A 71 12.01 12.37 -3.97
N TYR A 72 12.74 11.92 -2.95
CA TYR A 72 13.59 12.78 -2.15
C TYR A 72 14.98 12.89 -2.78
N LYS A 73 15.36 14.09 -3.19
CA LYS A 73 16.71 14.42 -3.69
C LYS A 73 17.15 15.76 -3.11
N ASP A 74 18.40 15.83 -2.69
CA ASP A 74 19.05 17.10 -2.28
C ASP A 74 18.26 17.93 -1.26
N GLY A 75 17.63 17.28 -0.29
CA GLY A 75 16.90 17.95 0.78
C GLY A 75 15.43 18.30 0.47
N GLN A 76 14.96 18.06 -0.76
CA GLN A 76 13.60 18.40 -1.20
C GLN A 76 12.88 17.21 -1.83
N TYR A 77 11.54 17.26 -1.79
CA TYR A 77 10.68 16.30 -2.47
C TYR A 77 10.30 16.83 -3.84
N PHE A 78 10.53 16.01 -4.85
CA PHE A 78 10.11 16.26 -6.22
C PHE A 78 9.01 15.29 -6.63
N ASP A 79 8.01 15.81 -7.32
CA ASP A 79 6.97 14.98 -7.92
C ASP A 79 7.57 14.22 -9.11
N ASN A 80 7.39 12.91 -9.11
CA ASN A 80 7.90 11.97 -10.10
C ASN A 80 6.75 11.14 -10.66
N HIS A 81 6.49 11.29 -11.94
CA HIS A 81 5.43 10.54 -12.62
C HIS A 81 5.88 9.10 -12.84
N VAL A 82 5.07 8.15 -12.37
CA VAL A 82 5.38 6.71 -12.43
C VAL A 82 4.23 5.97 -13.08
N THR A 83 4.59 5.11 -14.03
CA THR A 83 3.67 4.16 -14.65
C THR A 83 3.92 2.77 -14.05
N TYR A 84 2.90 2.18 -13.46
CA TYR A 84 2.91 0.78 -13.03
C TYR A 84 2.22 -0.08 -14.08
N LYS A 85 2.90 -1.15 -14.51
CA LYS A 85 2.35 -2.15 -15.43
C LYS A 85 2.47 -3.53 -14.80
N LYS A 86 1.37 -4.30 -14.83
CA LYS A 86 1.37 -5.73 -14.52
C LYS A 86 1.32 -6.50 -15.82
N ILE A 87 2.31 -7.35 -16.05
CA ILE A 87 2.49 -8.08 -17.31
C ILE A 87 2.43 -9.57 -17.00
N LYS A 88 1.74 -10.32 -17.86
CA LYS A 88 1.78 -11.78 -17.80
C LYS A 88 3.06 -12.28 -18.48
N LEU A 89 3.85 -13.06 -17.76
CA LEU A 89 4.98 -13.79 -18.34
C LEU A 89 4.44 -15.09 -18.94
N ASP A 90 4.55 -15.23 -20.25
CA ASP A 90 4.29 -16.52 -20.91
C ASP A 90 5.58 -17.34 -20.83
N THR A 91 5.57 -18.39 -20.01
CA THR A 91 6.65 -19.38 -20.00
C THR A 91 6.61 -20.08 -21.36
N LYS A 92 7.63 -19.87 -22.21
CA LYS A 92 7.85 -20.75 -23.36
C LYS A 92 8.25 -22.11 -22.79
N GLU A 93 7.39 -23.10 -22.98
CA GLU A 93 7.73 -24.52 -22.79
C GLU A 93 8.85 -24.96 -23.74
#